data_AF-A0A2D8I105-F1
#
_entry.id   AF-A0A2D8I105-F1
#
_cell.length_a   1.000
_cell.length_b   1.000
_cell.length_c   1.000
_cell.angle_alpha   90.00
_cell.angle_beta   90.00
_cell.angle_gamma   90.00
#
_symmetry.space_group_name_H-M   'P 1'
#
loop_
_entity.id
_entity.type
_entity.pdbx_description
1 polymer ?
#
loop_
_entity_poly.entity_id
_entity_poly.type
_entity_poly.pdbx_seq_one_letter_code
_entity_poly.pdbx_strand_id
1 'polypeptide(L)'
;MNKFLDWVDDRSGIRGLIKDALYEKVPGGARWRYVWGSCLTFAFFTQVVTGTLLWMSYSPSAQSAWESVYFIQYQIWGGWFLRGVHHYMAQAMIVLLVLHLMQVMIDGAYRAPRELNFWFGIALMGITLALSLTGYLLPWDQKGYWATAVATNLVAEVPLIGPALQEIVVGGVEYGHHTITRFFALHAGILPAALIALVIGHIYLFRRHGIHVKEPRPNKDSYFWPDQILKDGVACFAVLLAVVFLTVYFKGAPLGPPADPSNEFPARPEWYFMFLFQLLKYVPAFWGAVIIPVALGLLIFLQPFIGSSSKGHNFNIGFWWCLIAGAAGLTFLAFSEDRSNVNHAAAVKEADWQAERAIEIANEGGIPPTGAVTLLRNDHENRGRRLFASHCSSCHRYNGLDGRGYPVEDDQSAPELAGFASLEWTTKLLNYDHYTSDEYFGGTAFKNGTMARKVLNKFDEEEKELLPDIAMLLSDLAELPYQEPLSEDKKESLLDIFYDDLACIDCHDIDSEGEGSAPDLTGYGSRKWMIDFIVNPEHERFYGKKNDRMPAYGRDEKLSMEEIEIVVDWIRSKPAE
;
A
#
# COMPACT_ATOMS: atom_id res chain seq x y z
N MET A 1 45.01 -14.41 35.83
CA MET A 1 43.55 -14.36 36.06
C MET A 1 43.25 -13.08 36.83
N ASN A 2 42.29 -12.28 36.37
CA ASN A 2 42.18 -10.87 36.71
C ASN A 2 41.50 -10.71 38.09
N LYS A 3 42.22 -10.25 39.12
CA LYS A 3 41.73 -10.15 40.53
C LYS A 3 40.37 -9.44 40.66
N PHE A 4 40.10 -8.47 39.78
CA PHE A 4 38.82 -7.78 39.69
C PHE A 4 37.66 -8.73 39.31
N LEU A 5 37.87 -9.61 38.32
CA LEU A 5 36.85 -10.56 37.90
C LEU A 5 36.56 -11.61 38.98
N ASP A 6 37.58 -11.99 39.76
CA ASP A 6 37.40 -12.93 40.87
C ASP A 6 36.64 -12.27 42.05
N TRP A 7 36.90 -10.99 42.32
CA TRP A 7 36.15 -10.20 43.32
C TRP A 7 34.67 -10.01 42.94
N VAL A 8 34.38 -9.80 41.65
CA VAL A 8 33.00 -9.71 41.13
C VAL A 8 32.30 -11.06 41.23
N ASP A 9 32.99 -12.13 40.84
CA ASP A 9 32.41 -13.48 40.88
C ASP A 9 32.10 -13.95 42.30
N ASP A 10 32.99 -13.68 43.26
CA ASP A 10 32.80 -13.99 44.69
C ASP A 10 31.52 -13.34 45.26
N ARG A 11 31.13 -12.15 44.76
CA ARG A 11 29.93 -11.42 45.21
C ARG A 11 28.67 -11.74 44.44
N SER A 12 28.81 -12.08 43.16
CA SER A 12 27.68 -12.20 42.24
C SER A 12 27.33 -13.64 41.88
N GLY A 13 28.28 -14.58 42.01
CA GLY A 13 28.14 -15.97 41.58
C GLY A 13 27.98 -16.14 40.06
N ILE A 14 28.23 -15.10 39.27
CA ILE A 14 27.91 -15.05 37.84
C ILE A 14 28.64 -16.14 37.05
N ARG A 15 29.90 -16.48 37.36
CA ARG A 15 30.61 -17.53 36.62
C ARG A 15 29.99 -18.90 36.85
N GLY A 16 29.43 -19.17 38.04
CA GLY A 16 28.70 -20.41 38.30
C GLY A 16 27.50 -20.54 37.38
N LEU A 17 26.66 -19.51 37.34
CA LEU A 17 25.48 -19.46 36.48
C LEU A 17 25.83 -19.55 34.98
N ILE A 18 26.89 -18.86 34.55
CA ILE A 18 27.37 -18.93 33.16
C ILE A 18 27.89 -20.33 32.84
N LYS A 19 28.64 -20.96 33.75
CA LYS A 19 29.16 -22.31 33.53
C LYS A 19 28.02 -23.32 33.40
N ASP A 20 27.02 -23.24 34.27
CA ASP A 20 25.86 -24.13 34.22
C ASP A 20 25.06 -23.93 32.92
N ALA A 21 24.95 -22.68 32.44
CA ALA A 21 24.32 -22.35 31.17
C ALA A 21 25.10 -22.83 29.93
N LEU A 22 26.42 -22.69 29.93
CA LEU A 22 27.27 -23.01 28.76
C LEU A 22 27.58 -24.50 28.65
N TYR A 23 27.69 -25.21 29.77
CA TYR A 23 28.07 -26.63 29.80
C TYR A 23 26.88 -27.55 30.12
N GLU A 24 25.66 -27.08 29.84
CA GLU A 24 24.48 -27.92 29.82
C GLU A 24 24.67 -29.02 28.75
N LYS A 25 24.35 -30.27 29.11
CA LYS A 25 24.43 -31.40 28.19
C LYS A 25 23.29 -31.30 27.18
N VAL A 26 23.62 -31.44 25.90
CA VAL A 26 22.67 -31.58 24.80
C VAL A 26 22.53 -33.08 24.49
N PRO A 27 21.47 -33.76 24.98
CA PRO A 27 21.33 -35.19 24.79
C PRO A 27 21.16 -35.50 23.29
N GLY A 28 21.83 -36.54 22.80
CA GLY A 28 21.82 -36.84 21.37
C GLY A 28 22.59 -35.83 20.47
N GLY A 29 23.38 -34.95 21.08
CA GLY A 29 24.34 -34.05 20.43
C GLY A 29 23.74 -32.82 19.76
N ALA A 30 24.59 -31.82 19.47
CA ALA A 30 24.22 -30.58 18.81
C ALA A 30 23.66 -30.78 17.39
N ARG A 31 22.60 -30.06 17.02
CA ARG A 31 21.88 -30.22 15.73
C ARG A 31 21.41 -28.90 15.15
N TRP A 32 21.38 -28.84 13.82
CA TRP A 32 20.78 -27.73 13.07
C TRP A 32 19.30 -27.53 13.36
N ARG A 33 18.58 -28.60 13.70
CA ARG A 33 17.16 -28.49 14.06
C ARG A 33 16.93 -27.70 15.35
N TYR A 34 17.92 -27.55 16.23
CA TYR A 34 17.77 -26.85 17.51
C TYR A 34 18.05 -25.35 17.43
N VAL A 35 18.46 -24.81 16.27
CA VAL A 35 18.86 -23.41 16.14
C VAL A 35 17.69 -22.43 16.15
N TRP A 36 16.47 -22.89 15.87
CA TRP A 36 15.31 -22.00 15.63
C TRP A 36 14.92 -21.19 16.87
N GLY A 37 15.01 -21.77 18.07
CA GLY A 37 14.74 -21.05 19.32
C GLY A 37 15.77 -19.94 19.59
N SER A 38 17.05 -20.23 19.36
CA SER A 38 18.14 -19.26 19.46
C SER A 38 18.00 -18.13 18.43
N CYS A 39 17.64 -18.47 17.19
CA CYS A 39 17.37 -17.48 16.13
C CYS A 39 16.19 -16.57 16.48
N LEU A 40 15.11 -17.09 17.09
CA LEU A 40 13.97 -16.29 17.56
C LEU A 40 14.37 -15.31 18.66
N THR A 41 15.17 -15.76 19.63
CA THR A 41 15.65 -14.89 20.71
C THR A 41 16.58 -13.81 20.16
N PHE A 42 17.45 -14.16 19.21
CA PHE A 42 18.28 -13.20 18.49
C PHE A 42 17.43 -12.17 17.73
N ALA A 43 16.47 -12.63 16.92
CA ALA A 43 15.58 -11.76 16.16
C ALA A 43 14.80 -10.81 17.07
N PHE A 44 14.24 -11.31 18.17
CA PHE A 44 13.54 -10.48 19.14
C PHE A 44 14.46 -9.46 19.82
N PHE A 45 15.68 -9.83 20.20
CA PHE A 45 16.62 -8.87 20.78
C PHE A 45 17.01 -7.78 19.76
N THR A 46 17.22 -8.15 18.49
CA THR A 46 17.40 -7.18 17.40
C THR A 46 16.20 -6.25 17.28
N GLN A 47 14.96 -6.76 17.40
CA GLN A 47 13.74 -5.94 17.41
C GLN A 47 13.73 -4.93 18.55
N VAL A 48 14.07 -5.36 19.77
CA VAL A 48 14.11 -4.47 20.94
C VAL A 48 15.14 -3.35 20.74
N VAL A 49 16.35 -3.69 20.27
CA VAL A 49 17.42 -2.70 20.04
C VAL A 49 17.02 -1.72 18.94
N THR A 50 16.60 -2.23 17.78
CA THR A 50 16.24 -1.38 16.64
C THR A 50 14.99 -0.54 16.94
N GLY A 51 13.97 -1.11 17.58
CA GLY A 51 12.75 -0.41 17.98
C GLY A 51 13.02 0.68 19.01
N THR A 52 13.92 0.45 19.97
CA THR A 52 14.34 1.49 20.93
C THR A 52 15.03 2.67 20.24
N LEU A 53 15.89 2.39 19.26
CA LEU A 53 16.56 3.44 18.48
C LEU A 53 15.56 4.21 17.60
N LEU A 54 14.61 3.53 16.97
CA LEU A 54 13.54 4.16 16.18
C LEU A 54 12.63 5.04 17.04
N TRP A 55 12.31 4.60 18.27
CA TRP A 55 11.51 5.39 19.21
C TRP A 55 12.15 6.76 19.48
N MET A 56 13.48 6.87 19.54
CA MET A 56 14.15 8.16 19.79
C MET A 56 13.85 9.24 18.74
N SER A 57 13.33 8.88 17.57
CA SER A 57 12.98 9.82 16.49
C SER A 57 11.53 9.71 16.02
N TYR A 58 10.73 8.80 16.59
CA TYR A 58 9.34 8.60 16.22
C TYR A 58 8.39 9.46 17.05
N SER A 59 7.38 10.05 16.40
CA SER A 59 6.38 10.93 17.04
C SER A 59 4.97 10.35 16.89
N PRO A 60 4.36 9.78 17.96
CA PRO A 60 3.08 9.07 17.87
C PRO A 60 1.88 10.04 17.83
N SER A 61 1.62 10.68 16.69
CA SER A 61 0.40 11.46 16.47
C SER A 61 -0.11 11.34 15.03
N ALA A 62 -1.41 11.56 14.81
CA ALA A 62 -1.97 11.48 13.46
C ALA A 62 -1.40 12.54 12.50
N GLN A 63 -0.85 13.64 13.02
CA GLN A 63 -0.17 14.65 12.20
C GLN A 63 1.31 14.32 11.93
N SER A 64 2.02 13.79 12.93
CA SER A 64 3.49 13.67 12.94
C SER A 64 4.03 12.24 12.79
N ALA A 65 3.19 11.20 12.83
CA ALA A 65 3.65 9.81 12.73
C ALA A 65 4.31 9.55 11.37
N TRP A 66 3.59 9.81 10.27
CA TRP A 66 4.13 9.65 8.92
C TRP A 66 5.35 10.55 8.70
N GLU A 67 5.30 11.82 9.14
CA GLU A 67 6.41 12.77 9.07
C GLU A 67 7.67 12.22 9.76
N SER A 68 7.53 11.71 10.98
CA SER A 68 8.67 11.17 11.73
C SER A 68 9.26 9.92 11.08
N VAL A 69 8.42 9.08 10.46
CA VAL A 69 8.89 7.91 9.70
C VAL A 69 9.58 8.33 8.39
N TYR A 70 9.06 9.34 7.70
CA TYR A 70 9.73 9.97 6.56
C TYR A 70 11.10 10.53 6.98
N PHE A 71 11.18 11.25 8.10
CA PHE A 71 12.44 11.79 8.63
C PHE A 71 13.45 10.66 8.93
N ILE A 72 13.02 9.60 9.60
CA ILE A 72 13.85 8.41 9.86
C ILE A 72 14.34 7.78 8.55
N GLN A 73 13.44 7.61 7.57
CA GLN A 73 13.76 6.91 6.33
C GLN A 73 14.70 7.74 5.43
N TYR A 74 14.44 9.04 5.26
CA TYR A 74 15.08 9.82 4.21
C TYR A 74 16.08 10.87 4.71
N GLN A 75 15.99 11.30 5.98
CA GLN A 75 16.79 12.41 6.50
C GLN A 75 17.87 11.96 7.51
N ILE A 76 17.59 10.95 8.34
CA ILE A 76 18.58 10.42 9.29
C ILE A 76 19.62 9.55 8.58
N TRP A 77 20.90 9.84 8.78
CA TRP A 77 21.99 9.00 8.28
C TRP A 77 21.89 7.57 8.85
N GLY A 78 21.74 6.59 7.97
CA GLY A 78 21.54 5.17 8.34
C GLY A 78 20.14 4.85 8.89
N GLY A 79 19.21 5.80 8.92
CA GLY A 79 17.86 5.60 9.42
C GLY A 79 17.02 4.65 8.56
N TRP A 80 17.11 4.74 7.22
CA TRP A 80 16.52 3.75 6.31
C TRP A 80 16.98 2.32 6.59
N PHE A 81 18.27 2.15 6.92
CA PHE A 81 18.85 0.83 7.20
C PHE A 81 18.34 0.31 8.55
N LEU A 82 18.34 1.14 9.59
CA LEU A 82 17.79 0.82 10.89
C LEU A 82 16.31 0.40 10.80
N ARG A 83 15.50 1.19 10.09
CA ARG A 83 14.08 0.92 9.84
C ARG A 83 13.87 -0.34 9.01
N GLY A 84 14.68 -0.54 7.97
CA GLY A 84 14.64 -1.75 7.15
C GLY A 84 14.99 -3.01 7.94
N VAL A 85 16.04 -2.99 8.78
CA VAL A 85 16.37 -4.12 9.66
C VAL A 85 15.22 -4.42 10.62
N HIS A 86 14.60 -3.40 11.24
CA HIS A 86 13.43 -3.59 12.10
C HIS A 86 12.28 -4.25 11.33
N HIS A 87 11.95 -3.76 10.14
CA HIS A 87 10.89 -4.29 9.29
C HIS A 87 11.14 -5.75 8.85
N TYR A 88 12.27 -6.02 8.19
CA TYR A 88 12.55 -7.37 7.66
C TYR A 88 12.90 -8.39 8.74
N MET A 89 13.46 -7.97 9.88
CA MET A 89 13.62 -8.87 11.02
C MET A 89 12.26 -9.30 11.59
N ALA A 90 11.22 -8.47 11.50
CA ALA A 90 9.88 -8.83 11.99
C ALA A 90 9.28 -9.92 11.11
N GLN A 91 9.45 -9.76 9.78
CA GLN A 91 9.10 -10.78 8.79
C GLN A 91 9.84 -12.10 9.05
N ALA A 92 11.16 -12.03 9.28
CA ALA A 92 11.99 -13.20 9.59
C ALA A 92 11.55 -13.89 10.90
N MET A 93 11.16 -13.12 11.92
CA MET A 93 10.69 -13.66 13.19
C MET A 93 9.42 -14.50 13.02
N ILE A 94 8.50 -14.13 12.13
CA ILE A 94 7.31 -14.95 11.82
C ILE A 94 7.69 -16.27 11.13
N VAL A 95 8.62 -16.25 10.19
CA VAL A 95 9.12 -17.49 9.53
C VAL A 95 9.78 -18.40 10.56
N LEU A 96 10.67 -17.85 11.40
CA LEU A 96 11.35 -18.59 12.46
C LEU A 96 10.38 -19.16 13.49
N LEU A 97 9.29 -18.45 13.79
CA LEU A 97 8.24 -18.90 14.71
C LEU A 97 7.56 -20.16 14.19
N VAL A 98 7.18 -20.18 12.90
CA VAL A 98 6.59 -21.38 12.27
C VAL A 98 7.59 -22.54 12.26
N LEU A 99 8.86 -22.30 11.93
CA LEU A 99 9.90 -23.34 11.94
C LEU A 99 10.13 -23.91 13.34
N HIS A 100 10.20 -23.05 14.35
CA HIS A 100 10.36 -23.46 15.74
C HIS A 100 9.15 -24.25 16.24
N LEU A 101 7.94 -23.80 15.93
CA LEU A 101 6.71 -24.52 16.30
C LEU A 101 6.66 -25.90 15.63
N MET A 102 6.98 -25.99 14.33
CA MET A 102 7.04 -27.27 13.62
C MET A 102 8.08 -28.21 14.20
N GLN A 103 9.26 -27.71 14.61
CA GLN A 103 10.24 -28.49 15.35
C GLN A 103 9.62 -29.06 16.64
N VAL A 104 8.97 -28.24 17.45
CA VAL A 104 8.35 -28.68 18.72
C VAL A 104 7.33 -29.79 18.47
N MET A 105 6.54 -29.67 17.41
CA MET A 105 5.52 -30.64 17.06
C MET A 105 6.09 -31.96 16.53
N ILE A 106 7.08 -31.89 15.63
CA ILE A 106 7.75 -33.07 15.06
C ILE A 106 8.54 -33.83 16.12
N ASP A 107 9.28 -33.11 16.96
CA ASP A 107 10.13 -33.72 17.98
C ASP A 107 9.32 -34.14 19.22
N GLY A 108 8.03 -33.77 19.33
CA GLY A 108 7.16 -34.11 20.46
C GLY A 108 7.54 -33.38 21.75
N ALA A 109 8.22 -32.23 21.64
CA ALA A 109 8.74 -31.47 22.78
C ALA A 109 7.65 -30.80 23.64
N TYR A 110 6.38 -30.92 23.24
CA TYR A 110 5.20 -30.44 23.95
C TYR A 110 4.63 -31.48 24.95
N ARG A 111 5.13 -32.73 24.94
CA ARG A 111 4.65 -33.80 25.84
C ARG A 111 5.20 -33.64 27.27
N ALA A 112 4.59 -34.36 28.21
CA ALA A 112 5.01 -34.39 29.62
C ALA A 112 6.53 -34.55 29.80
N PRO A 113 7.16 -33.78 30.71
CA PRO A 113 6.61 -32.76 31.62
C PRO A 113 6.67 -31.31 31.07
N ARG A 114 6.61 -31.13 29.75
CA ARG A 114 6.85 -29.84 29.06
C ARG A 114 5.58 -29.13 28.60
N GLU A 115 4.41 -29.54 29.09
CA GLU A 115 3.11 -28.95 28.71
C GLU A 115 3.05 -27.46 29.02
N LEU A 116 3.55 -27.07 30.19
CA LEU A 116 3.63 -25.66 30.59
C LEU A 116 4.54 -24.86 29.65
N ASN A 117 5.68 -25.44 29.24
CA ASN A 117 6.59 -24.79 28.30
C ASN A 117 5.93 -24.59 26.93
N PHE A 118 5.14 -25.55 26.48
CA PHE A 118 4.37 -25.45 25.24
C PHE A 118 3.33 -24.32 25.32
N TRP A 119 2.56 -24.22 26.40
CA TRP A 119 1.59 -23.12 26.56
C TRP A 119 2.24 -21.74 26.65
N PHE A 120 3.43 -21.63 27.27
CA PHE A 120 4.26 -20.43 27.16
C PHE A 120 4.62 -20.13 25.71
N GLY A 121 4.98 -21.14 24.92
CA GLY A 121 5.23 -20.99 23.47
C GLY A 121 4.01 -20.49 22.69
N ILE A 122 2.81 -20.97 23.00
CA ILE A 122 1.56 -20.49 22.39
C ILE A 122 1.26 -19.04 22.79
N ALA A 123 1.47 -18.67 24.06
CA ALA A 123 1.31 -17.29 24.51
C ALA A 123 2.33 -16.36 23.82
N LEU A 124 3.60 -16.78 23.71
CA LEU A 124 4.65 -16.06 22.98
C LEU A 124 4.29 -15.87 21.51
N MET A 125 3.75 -16.90 20.85
CA MET A 125 3.23 -16.79 19.49
C MET A 125 2.13 -15.74 19.38
N GLY A 126 1.16 -15.75 20.30
CA GLY A 126 0.08 -14.75 20.34
C GLY A 126 0.60 -13.31 20.48
N ILE A 127 1.53 -13.08 21.42
CA ILE A 127 2.13 -11.74 21.60
C ILE A 127 2.98 -11.34 20.38
N THR A 128 3.71 -12.28 19.76
CA THR A 128 4.48 -11.99 18.54
C THR A 128 3.57 -11.54 17.40
N LEU A 129 2.44 -12.21 17.18
CA LEU A 129 1.46 -11.80 16.18
C LEU A 129 0.82 -10.44 16.52
N ALA A 130 0.55 -10.17 17.81
CA ALA A 130 0.05 -8.88 18.26
C ALA A 130 1.07 -7.74 18.05
N LEU A 131 2.36 -8.00 18.28
CA LEU A 131 3.45 -7.05 17.98
C LEU A 131 3.50 -6.73 16.48
N SER A 132 3.39 -7.75 15.63
CA SER A 132 3.35 -7.59 14.17
C SER A 132 2.16 -6.77 13.69
N LEU A 133 0.99 -6.89 14.32
CA LEU A 133 -0.19 -6.07 13.98
C LEU A 133 -0.03 -4.62 14.49
N THR A 134 0.37 -4.45 15.76
CA THR A 134 0.43 -3.14 16.40
C THR A 134 1.54 -2.24 15.86
N GLY A 135 2.66 -2.83 15.40
CA GLY A 135 3.76 -2.08 14.81
C GLY A 135 3.47 -1.61 13.38
N TYR A 136 2.64 -2.37 12.65
CA TYR A 136 2.31 -2.08 11.26
C TYR A 136 1.51 -0.79 11.06
N LEU A 137 0.78 -0.37 12.10
CA LEU A 137 0.03 0.88 12.16
C LEU A 137 0.93 2.12 12.31
N LEU A 138 2.11 1.98 12.93
CA LEU A 138 2.91 3.12 13.36
C LEU A 138 3.42 4.04 12.23
N PRO A 139 3.71 3.56 11.01
CA PRO A 139 3.98 4.45 9.88
C PRO A 139 2.85 5.43 9.53
N TRP A 140 1.61 5.09 9.91
CA TRP A 140 0.41 5.89 9.64
C TRP A 140 0.25 6.26 8.15
N ASP A 141 0.55 5.31 7.27
CA ASP A 141 0.22 5.35 5.85
C ASP A 141 -1.16 4.73 5.58
N GLN A 142 -1.67 4.85 4.35
CA GLN A 142 -2.97 4.30 3.97
C GLN A 142 -3.10 2.81 4.29
N LYS A 143 -2.05 2.01 4.02
CA LYS A 143 -2.11 0.57 4.28
C LYS A 143 -2.20 0.28 5.78
N GLY A 144 -1.41 0.94 6.62
CA GLY A 144 -1.45 0.80 8.08
C GLY A 144 -2.77 1.26 8.70
N TYR A 145 -3.33 2.38 8.22
CA TYR A 145 -4.62 2.91 8.67
C TYR A 145 -5.77 1.92 8.42
N TRP A 146 -5.94 1.52 7.16
CA TRP A 146 -7.06 0.65 6.76
C TRP A 146 -6.89 -0.79 7.26
N ALA A 147 -5.66 -1.32 7.35
CA ALA A 147 -5.41 -2.61 7.97
C ALA A 147 -5.78 -2.62 9.46
N THR A 148 -5.53 -1.51 10.17
CA THR A 148 -5.96 -1.35 11.56
C THR A 148 -7.47 -1.37 11.66
N ALA A 149 -8.15 -0.62 10.78
CA ALA A 149 -9.60 -0.55 10.77
C ALA A 149 -10.24 -1.94 10.59
N VAL A 150 -9.72 -2.75 9.68
CA VAL A 150 -10.15 -4.14 9.51
C VAL A 150 -9.92 -4.95 10.80
N ALA A 151 -8.74 -4.87 11.40
CA ALA A 151 -8.41 -5.64 12.60
C ALA A 151 -9.27 -5.27 13.83
N THR A 152 -9.52 -3.98 14.05
CA THR A 152 -10.35 -3.51 15.18
C THR A 152 -11.84 -3.76 14.93
N ASN A 153 -12.30 -3.74 13.68
CA ASN A 153 -13.67 -4.15 13.35
C ASN A 153 -13.93 -5.62 13.72
N LEU A 154 -12.93 -6.51 13.60
CA LEU A 154 -13.06 -7.90 14.06
C LEU A 154 -13.20 -8.01 15.58
N VAL A 155 -12.69 -7.05 16.36
CA VAL A 155 -12.87 -7.02 17.82
C VAL A 155 -14.34 -6.77 18.20
N ALA A 156 -15.07 -6.02 17.37
CA ALA A 156 -16.49 -5.74 17.56
C ALA A 156 -17.35 -7.02 17.53
N GLU A 157 -16.88 -8.07 16.86
CA GLU A 157 -17.55 -9.37 16.76
C GLU A 157 -17.54 -10.16 18.08
N VAL A 158 -16.72 -9.76 19.06
CA VAL A 158 -16.68 -10.42 20.37
C VAL A 158 -18.04 -10.27 21.07
N PRO A 159 -18.69 -11.39 21.47
CA PRO A 159 -19.99 -11.31 22.13
C PRO A 159 -19.98 -10.45 23.39
N LEU A 160 -21.09 -9.77 23.65
CA LEU A 160 -21.40 -8.98 24.85
C LEU A 160 -20.60 -7.68 25.01
N ILE A 161 -19.29 -7.70 24.75
CA ILE A 161 -18.37 -6.58 25.05
C ILE A 161 -17.63 -6.04 23.83
N GLY A 162 -17.81 -6.62 22.64
CA GLY A 162 -17.07 -6.27 21.42
C GLY A 162 -17.08 -4.78 21.08
N PRO A 163 -18.24 -4.11 20.95
CA PRO A 163 -18.29 -2.68 20.65
C PRO A 163 -17.57 -1.81 21.70
N ALA A 164 -17.72 -2.12 22.98
CA ALA A 164 -17.03 -1.40 24.05
C ALA A 164 -15.50 -1.63 24.01
N LEU A 165 -15.06 -2.86 23.69
CA LEU A 165 -13.64 -3.15 23.49
C LEU A 165 -13.08 -2.40 22.28
N GLN A 166 -13.80 -2.37 21.17
CA GLN A 166 -13.40 -1.63 19.98
C GLN A 166 -13.27 -0.14 20.30
N GLU A 167 -14.23 0.47 20.96
CA GLU A 167 -14.19 1.88 21.36
C GLU A 167 -12.99 2.18 22.27
N ILE A 168 -12.64 1.27 23.19
CA ILE A 168 -11.44 1.39 24.03
C ILE A 168 -10.16 1.25 23.21
N VAL A 169 -10.12 0.40 22.18
CA VAL A 169 -8.92 0.22 21.36
C VAL A 169 -8.73 1.39 20.39
N VAL A 170 -9.80 1.83 19.72
CA VAL A 170 -9.78 2.94 18.76
C VAL A 170 -9.63 4.28 19.47
N GLY A 171 -10.34 4.49 20.57
CA GLY A 171 -10.25 5.69 21.40
C GLY A 171 -10.98 6.92 20.86
N GLY A 172 -11.89 6.74 19.91
CA GLY A 172 -12.72 7.79 19.34
C GLY A 172 -13.72 7.24 18.33
N VAL A 173 -14.52 8.13 17.74
CA VAL A 173 -15.45 7.79 16.65
C VAL A 173 -14.73 7.46 15.33
N GLU A 174 -13.51 7.94 15.18
CA GLU A 174 -12.63 7.69 14.04
C GLU A 174 -11.22 7.34 14.51
N TYR A 175 -10.46 6.68 13.64
CA TYR A 175 -9.05 6.38 13.89
C TYR A 175 -8.22 7.66 13.81
N GLY A 176 -7.44 7.94 14.85
CA GLY A 176 -6.70 9.20 14.95
C GLY A 176 -5.67 9.20 16.06
N HIS A 177 -5.45 10.37 16.66
CA HIS A 177 -4.40 10.58 17.66
C HIS A 177 -4.47 9.59 18.84
N HIS A 178 -5.66 9.34 19.40
CA HIS A 178 -5.83 8.40 20.51
C HIS A 178 -5.53 6.95 20.11
N THR A 179 -5.84 6.57 18.87
CA THR A 179 -5.52 5.24 18.34
C THR A 179 -4.01 5.04 18.29
N ILE A 180 -3.27 5.94 17.62
CA ILE A 180 -1.82 5.80 17.45
C ILE A 180 -1.09 5.78 18.78
N THR A 181 -1.43 6.70 19.68
CA THR A 181 -0.75 6.80 20.98
C THR A 181 -0.92 5.53 21.83
N ARG A 182 -2.11 4.92 21.81
CA ARG A 182 -2.37 3.65 22.50
C ARG A 182 -1.63 2.48 21.85
N PHE A 183 -1.72 2.35 20.53
CA PHE A 183 -1.02 1.30 19.80
C PHE A 183 0.50 1.42 19.93
N PHE A 184 1.03 2.65 19.95
CA PHE A 184 2.43 2.90 20.23
C PHE A 184 2.83 2.43 21.63
N ALA A 185 2.06 2.78 22.68
CA ALA A 185 2.32 2.32 24.03
C ALA A 185 2.25 0.78 24.16
N LEU A 186 1.32 0.14 23.46
CA LEU A 186 1.22 -1.31 23.38
C LEU A 186 2.43 -1.92 22.68
N HIS A 187 2.79 -1.42 21.50
CA HIS A 187 3.84 -1.97 20.66
C HIS A 187 5.25 -1.75 21.21
N ALA A 188 5.56 -0.54 21.68
CA ALA A 188 6.91 -0.18 22.13
C ALA A 188 7.14 -0.47 23.62
N GLY A 189 6.08 -0.56 24.42
CA GLY A 189 6.17 -0.72 25.87
C GLY A 189 5.63 -2.06 26.38
N ILE A 190 4.29 -2.21 26.36
CA ILE A 190 3.60 -3.28 27.10
C ILE A 190 3.88 -4.67 26.48
N LEU A 191 3.72 -4.82 25.18
CA LEU A 191 3.86 -6.12 24.51
C LEU A 191 5.32 -6.63 24.51
N PRO A 192 6.36 -5.82 24.23
CA PRO A 192 7.74 -6.27 24.34
C PRO A 192 8.11 -6.66 25.78
N ALA A 193 7.67 -5.90 26.78
CA ALA A 193 7.91 -6.23 28.19
C ALA A 193 7.26 -7.57 28.58
N ALA A 194 6.02 -7.80 28.15
CA ALA A 194 5.34 -9.08 28.34
C ALA A 194 6.07 -10.23 27.62
N LEU A 195 6.55 -10.00 26.39
CA LEU A 195 7.32 -10.99 25.63
C LEU A 195 8.63 -11.33 26.35
N ILE A 196 9.38 -10.34 26.86
CA ILE A 196 10.60 -10.56 27.67
C ILE A 196 10.30 -11.46 28.87
N ALA A 197 9.27 -11.13 29.66
CA ALA A 197 8.89 -11.90 30.83
C ALA A 197 8.54 -13.36 30.48
N LEU A 198 7.78 -13.57 29.41
CA LEU A 198 7.43 -14.91 28.93
C LEU A 198 8.63 -15.67 28.36
N VAL A 199 9.55 -15.01 27.64
CA VAL A 199 10.78 -15.63 27.12
C VAL A 199 11.66 -16.12 28.28
N ILE A 200 11.82 -15.30 29.33
CA ILE A 200 12.55 -15.70 30.54
C ILE A 200 11.92 -16.95 31.17
N GLY A 201 10.59 -16.97 31.33
CA GLY A 201 9.86 -18.12 31.85
C GLY A 201 9.98 -19.35 30.97
N HIS A 202 9.89 -19.18 29.64
CA HIS A 202 10.02 -20.24 28.65
C HIS A 202 11.42 -20.88 28.69
N ILE A 203 12.48 -20.07 28.69
CA ILE A 203 13.87 -20.56 28.80
C ILE A 203 14.10 -21.25 30.16
N TYR A 204 13.55 -20.71 31.25
CA TYR A 204 13.64 -21.33 32.56
C TYR A 204 13.00 -22.73 32.59
N LEU A 205 11.78 -22.88 32.07
CA LEU A 205 11.09 -24.17 32.02
C LEU A 205 11.79 -25.17 31.11
N PHE A 206 12.30 -24.70 29.97
CA PHE A 206 13.13 -25.50 29.07
C PHE A 206 14.37 -26.05 29.79
N ARG A 207 15.12 -25.21 30.51
CA ARG A 207 16.31 -25.63 31.27
C ARG A 207 15.96 -26.56 32.44
N ARG A 208 14.83 -26.35 33.09
CA ARG A 208 14.38 -27.20 34.20
C ARG A 208 14.06 -28.63 33.76
N HIS A 209 13.43 -28.79 32.60
CA HIS A 209 12.97 -30.10 32.10
C HIS A 209 13.88 -30.72 31.03
N GLY A 210 14.88 -29.98 30.55
CA GLY A 210 15.85 -30.41 29.55
C GLY A 210 15.24 -30.65 28.16
N ILE A 211 16.12 -30.78 27.16
CA ILE A 211 15.75 -31.04 25.76
C ILE A 211 15.05 -32.39 25.61
N HIS A 212 13.93 -32.42 24.89
CA HIS A 212 13.28 -33.68 24.50
C HIS A 212 14.05 -34.33 23.33
N VAL A 213 14.40 -35.62 23.49
CA VAL A 213 15.15 -36.37 22.48
C VAL A 213 14.45 -37.70 22.23
N LYS A 214 14.27 -38.03 20.95
CA LYS A 214 13.73 -39.33 20.53
C LYS A 214 14.75 -40.43 20.82
N GLU A 215 14.30 -41.50 21.49
CA GLU A 215 15.09 -42.70 21.75
C GLU A 215 14.86 -43.77 20.64
N PRO A 216 15.89 -44.54 20.23
CA PRO A 216 17.28 -44.46 20.68
C PRO A 216 17.99 -43.20 20.16
N ARG A 217 18.90 -42.64 20.97
CA ARG A 217 19.64 -41.41 20.60
C ARG A 217 20.41 -41.58 19.29
N PRO A 218 20.22 -40.65 18.33
CA PRO A 218 20.94 -40.68 17.05
C PRO A 218 22.46 -40.56 17.17
N ASN A 219 22.95 -39.77 18.13
CA ASN A 219 24.36 -39.47 18.34
C ASN A 219 24.72 -39.48 19.83
N LYS A 220 26.02 -39.42 20.14
CA LYS A 220 26.52 -39.20 21.50
C LYS A 220 26.12 -37.81 22.01
N ASP A 221 25.92 -37.70 23.31
CA ASP A 221 25.67 -36.42 23.97
C ASP A 221 26.85 -35.46 23.74
N SER A 222 26.53 -34.18 23.51
CA SER A 222 27.53 -33.11 23.42
C SER A 222 27.20 -32.03 24.45
N TYR A 223 28.02 -30.99 24.53
CA TYR A 223 27.75 -29.81 25.35
C TYR A 223 27.16 -28.69 24.50
N PHE A 224 26.45 -27.76 25.14
CA PHE A 224 25.92 -26.56 24.48
C PHE A 224 27.06 -25.69 23.92
N TRP A 225 28.09 -25.43 24.74
CA TRP A 225 29.37 -24.88 24.30
C TRP A 225 30.39 -25.99 23.98
N PRO A 226 31.13 -25.93 22.87
CA PRO A 226 31.05 -24.94 21.78
C PRO A 226 30.07 -25.36 20.66
N ASP A 227 29.66 -26.63 20.62
CA ASP A 227 29.10 -27.26 19.41
C ASP A 227 27.74 -26.70 18.99
N GLN A 228 26.82 -26.48 19.94
CA GLN A 228 25.50 -25.94 19.63
C GLN A 228 25.56 -24.43 19.42
N ILE A 229 26.31 -23.70 20.27
CA ILE A 229 26.50 -22.25 20.13
C ILE A 229 27.09 -21.87 18.77
N LEU A 230 28.03 -22.65 18.23
CA LEU A 230 28.58 -22.39 16.89
C LEU A 230 27.49 -22.52 15.81
N LYS A 231 26.66 -23.58 15.86
CA LYS A 231 25.55 -23.77 14.91
C LYS A 231 24.51 -22.66 15.03
N ASP A 232 24.17 -22.28 16.25
CA ASP A 232 23.27 -21.16 16.53
C ASP A 232 23.84 -19.85 15.97
N GLY A 233 25.13 -19.59 16.17
CA GLY A 233 25.82 -18.42 15.63
C GLY A 233 25.80 -18.36 14.11
N VAL A 234 26.08 -19.48 13.43
CA VAL A 234 26.00 -19.57 11.96
C VAL A 234 24.57 -19.34 11.46
N ALA A 235 23.57 -19.92 12.13
CA ALA A 235 22.17 -19.74 11.75
C ALA A 235 21.70 -18.29 11.95
N CYS A 236 22.01 -17.67 13.10
CA CYS A 236 21.72 -16.26 13.37
C CYS A 236 22.41 -15.33 12.36
N PHE A 237 23.67 -15.63 11.99
CA PHE A 237 24.39 -14.86 10.98
C PHE A 237 23.73 -14.98 9.60
N ALA A 238 23.28 -16.18 9.21
CA ALA A 238 22.55 -16.36 7.95
C ALA A 238 21.22 -15.58 7.93
N VAL A 239 20.46 -15.59 9.04
CA VAL A 239 19.25 -14.78 9.18
C VAL A 239 19.57 -13.29 9.06
N LEU A 240 20.60 -12.82 9.75
CA LEU A 240 21.03 -11.42 9.70
C LEU A 240 21.44 -11.03 8.26
N LEU A 241 22.19 -11.87 7.55
CA LEU A 241 22.58 -11.60 6.17
C LEU A 241 21.37 -11.50 5.24
N ALA A 242 20.38 -12.39 5.41
CA ALA A 242 19.14 -12.30 4.63
C ALA A 242 18.38 -11.00 4.91
N VAL A 243 18.26 -10.61 6.18
CA VAL A 243 17.63 -9.33 6.58
C VAL A 243 18.38 -8.14 6.00
N VAL A 244 19.71 -8.11 6.12
CA VAL A 244 20.56 -7.03 5.57
C VAL A 244 20.45 -6.97 4.05
N PHE A 245 20.46 -8.11 3.38
CA PHE A 245 20.29 -8.19 1.92
C PHE A 245 18.95 -7.58 1.49
N LEU A 246 17.84 -7.96 2.14
CA LEU A 246 16.51 -7.41 1.85
C LEU A 246 16.47 -5.89 2.12
N THR A 247 17.02 -5.45 3.26
CA THR A 247 17.10 -4.02 3.59
C THR A 247 17.85 -3.23 2.53
N VAL A 248 18.99 -3.72 2.04
CA VAL A 248 19.78 -3.02 1.01
C VAL A 248 19.08 -3.08 -0.36
N TYR A 249 18.52 -4.22 -0.74
CA TYR A 249 17.84 -4.42 -2.02
C TYR A 249 16.63 -3.49 -2.17
N PHE A 250 15.82 -3.37 -1.12
CA PHE A 250 14.62 -2.51 -1.11
C PHE A 250 14.90 -1.08 -0.59
N LYS A 251 16.16 -0.74 -0.29
CA LYS A 251 16.57 0.58 0.23
C LYS A 251 15.81 1.00 1.50
N GLY A 252 15.62 0.07 2.44
CA GLY A 252 14.91 0.29 3.69
C GLY A 252 13.54 -0.40 3.70
N ALA A 253 12.57 0.18 4.40
CA ALA A 253 11.20 -0.35 4.45
C ALA A 253 10.26 0.49 3.56
N PRO A 254 9.20 -0.09 2.98
CA PRO A 254 8.22 0.68 2.22
C PRO A 254 7.51 1.70 3.11
N LEU A 255 7.17 2.86 2.55
CA LEU A 255 6.34 3.88 3.20
C LEU A 255 5.26 4.29 2.20
N GLY A 256 4.00 3.93 2.47
CA GLY A 256 2.89 4.30 1.60
C GLY A 256 2.52 5.78 1.70
N PRO A 257 1.50 6.23 0.96
CA PRO A 257 1.03 7.60 1.05
C PRO A 257 0.47 7.89 2.45
N PRO A 258 0.58 9.14 2.95
CA PRO A 258 0.01 9.54 4.23
C PRO A 258 -1.46 9.11 4.35
N ALA A 259 -1.86 8.60 5.51
CA ALA A 259 -3.24 8.18 5.73
C ALA A 259 -4.23 9.34 5.54
N ASP A 260 -5.21 9.15 4.65
CA ASP A 260 -6.35 10.05 4.45
C ASP A 260 -7.66 9.25 4.57
N PRO A 261 -8.41 9.43 5.67
CA PRO A 261 -9.69 8.74 5.87
C PRO A 261 -10.73 9.02 4.78
N SER A 262 -10.60 10.13 4.02
CA SER A 262 -11.51 10.47 2.92
C SER A 262 -11.24 9.70 1.63
N ASN A 263 -10.15 8.93 1.57
CA ASN A 263 -9.75 8.15 0.41
C ASN A 263 -9.68 6.67 0.81
N GLU A 264 -10.72 5.92 0.49
CA GLU A 264 -10.75 4.48 0.73
C GLU A 264 -9.62 3.79 -0.05
N PHE A 265 -8.86 2.95 0.65
CA PHE A 265 -7.80 2.14 0.06
C PHE A 265 -8.10 0.67 0.32
N PRO A 266 -8.11 -0.21 -0.70
CA PRO A 266 -8.38 -1.63 -0.54
C PRO A 266 -7.17 -2.35 0.08
N ALA A 267 -6.81 -1.98 1.32
CA ALA A 267 -5.65 -2.47 2.02
C ALA A 267 -5.68 -4.00 2.15
N ARG A 268 -4.54 -4.62 1.85
CA ARG A 268 -4.26 -6.02 2.18
C ARG A 268 -3.42 -6.07 3.46
N PRO A 269 -3.68 -7.01 4.38
CA PRO A 269 -2.79 -7.20 5.52
C PRO A 269 -1.44 -7.76 5.05
N GLU A 270 -0.49 -7.85 5.99
CA GLU A 270 0.79 -8.49 5.74
C GLU A 270 0.65 -9.97 5.34
N TRP A 271 1.65 -10.50 4.62
CA TRP A 271 1.57 -11.84 4.01
C TRP A 271 1.25 -12.95 5.02
N TYR A 272 1.69 -12.80 6.27
CA TYR A 272 1.42 -13.73 7.36
C TYR A 272 0.00 -13.65 7.93
N PHE A 273 -0.82 -12.70 7.48
CA PHE A 273 -2.25 -12.58 7.78
C PHE A 273 -3.15 -12.69 6.54
N MET A 274 -2.59 -12.81 5.33
CA MET A 274 -3.35 -12.92 4.08
C MET A 274 -4.34 -14.10 4.09
N PHE A 275 -3.98 -15.22 4.71
CA PHE A 275 -4.89 -16.36 4.82
C PHE A 275 -6.15 -16.05 5.65
N LEU A 276 -6.04 -15.22 6.69
CA LEU A 276 -7.19 -14.79 7.49
C LEU A 276 -8.09 -13.85 6.68
N PHE A 277 -7.48 -12.91 5.95
CA PHE A 277 -8.21 -12.04 5.03
C PHE A 277 -9.00 -12.84 4.01
N GLN A 278 -8.39 -13.84 3.38
CA GLN A 278 -9.09 -14.68 2.41
C GLN A 278 -10.16 -15.57 3.05
N LEU A 279 -9.89 -16.11 4.25
CA LEU A 279 -10.87 -16.91 4.99
C LEU A 279 -12.15 -16.11 5.28
N LEU A 280 -12.01 -14.85 5.69
CA LEU A 280 -13.12 -13.96 6.02
C LEU A 280 -14.04 -13.63 4.84
N LYS A 281 -13.62 -13.90 3.59
CA LYS A 281 -14.49 -13.79 2.41
C LYS A 281 -15.46 -14.97 2.28
N TYR A 282 -15.16 -16.11 2.89
CA TYR A 282 -15.94 -17.35 2.74
C TYR A 282 -16.84 -17.66 3.94
N VAL A 283 -16.64 -17.00 5.08
CA VAL A 283 -17.40 -17.24 6.31
C VAL A 283 -17.91 -15.93 6.89
N PRO A 284 -19.03 -15.92 7.63
CA PRO A 284 -19.48 -14.71 8.31
C PRO A 284 -18.41 -14.20 9.28
N ALA A 285 -18.31 -12.88 9.47
CA ALA A 285 -17.29 -12.23 10.29
C ALA A 285 -17.19 -12.84 11.69
N PHE A 286 -18.31 -13.03 12.38
CA PHE A 286 -18.38 -13.72 13.67
C PHE A 286 -17.72 -15.11 13.69
N TRP A 287 -17.90 -15.91 12.63
CA TRP A 287 -17.31 -17.24 12.55
C TRP A 287 -15.79 -17.18 12.38
N GLY A 288 -15.33 -16.30 11.48
CA GLY A 288 -13.90 -16.12 11.21
C GLY A 288 -13.15 -15.43 12.34
N ALA A 289 -13.78 -14.50 13.05
CA ALA A 289 -13.18 -13.71 14.12
C ALA A 289 -13.24 -14.41 15.49
N VAL A 290 -14.30 -15.17 15.77
CA VAL A 290 -14.55 -15.73 17.12
C VAL A 290 -14.53 -17.26 17.10
N ILE A 291 -15.42 -17.89 16.35
CA ILE A 291 -15.65 -19.34 16.46
C ILE A 291 -14.43 -20.15 16.02
N ILE A 292 -13.89 -19.87 14.82
CA ILE A 292 -12.77 -20.62 14.26
C ILE A 292 -11.50 -20.42 15.12
N PRO A 293 -11.08 -19.18 15.47
CA PRO A 293 -9.90 -18.98 16.31
C PRO A 293 -10.02 -19.61 17.69
N VAL A 294 -11.19 -19.53 18.34
CA VAL A 294 -11.41 -20.17 19.65
C VAL A 294 -11.34 -21.69 19.54
N ALA A 295 -11.98 -22.28 18.53
CA ALA A 295 -11.93 -23.73 18.31
C ALA A 295 -10.49 -24.21 18.03
N LEU A 296 -9.75 -23.52 17.15
CA LEU A 296 -8.34 -23.84 16.87
C LEU A 296 -7.46 -23.64 18.11
N GLY A 297 -7.66 -22.56 18.85
CA GLY A 297 -6.93 -22.27 20.09
C GLY A 297 -7.15 -23.34 21.16
N LEU A 298 -8.39 -23.80 21.35
CA LEU A 298 -8.73 -24.90 22.26
C LEU A 298 -8.08 -26.22 21.81
N LEU A 299 -8.15 -26.54 20.51
CA LEU A 299 -7.49 -27.73 19.97
C LEU A 299 -5.98 -27.69 20.18
N ILE A 300 -5.34 -26.56 19.91
CA ILE A 300 -3.91 -26.34 20.14
C ILE A 300 -3.58 -26.48 21.63
N PHE A 301 -4.36 -25.87 22.52
CA PHE A 301 -4.17 -25.95 23.96
C PHE A 301 -4.20 -27.41 24.47
N LEU A 302 -5.07 -28.25 23.90
CA LEU A 302 -5.22 -29.66 24.25
C LEU A 302 -4.16 -30.59 23.62
N GLN A 303 -3.32 -30.10 22.71
CA GLN A 303 -2.34 -30.93 22.01
C GLN A 303 -1.39 -31.73 22.92
N PRO A 304 -0.90 -31.22 24.06
CA PRO A 304 -0.10 -32.02 24.99
C PRO A 304 -0.78 -33.28 25.48
N PHE A 305 -2.09 -33.21 25.73
CA PHE A 305 -2.86 -34.35 26.21
C PHE A 305 -3.19 -35.31 25.07
N ILE A 306 -3.59 -34.79 23.91
CA ILE A 306 -3.87 -35.59 22.72
C ILE A 306 -2.61 -36.37 22.30
N GLY A 307 -1.46 -35.70 22.29
CA GLY A 307 -0.17 -36.25 21.87
C GLY A 307 0.52 -37.19 22.87
N SER A 308 -0.14 -37.52 23.99
CA SER A 308 0.36 -38.51 24.96
C SER A 308 0.52 -39.91 24.32
N SER A 309 -0.34 -40.24 23.36
CA SER A 309 -0.27 -41.48 22.58
C SER A 309 0.46 -41.28 21.24
N SER A 310 1.01 -42.37 20.68
CA SER A 310 1.65 -42.30 19.34
C SER A 310 0.66 -41.88 18.25
N LYS A 311 -0.60 -42.32 18.32
CA LYS A 311 -1.65 -41.94 17.37
C LYS A 311 -1.99 -40.44 17.48
N GLY A 312 -2.13 -39.94 18.70
CA GLY A 312 -2.43 -38.53 18.93
C GLY A 312 -1.26 -37.60 18.57
N HIS A 313 -0.02 -38.05 18.70
CA HIS A 313 1.13 -37.30 18.19
C HIS A 313 1.13 -37.18 16.67
N ASN A 314 0.85 -38.28 15.96
CA ASN A 314 0.73 -38.25 14.51
C ASN A 314 -0.45 -37.36 14.08
N PHE A 315 -1.56 -37.37 14.83
CA PHE A 315 -2.66 -36.43 14.64
C PHE A 315 -2.21 -34.98 14.79
N ASN A 316 -1.49 -34.63 15.87
CA ASN A 316 -0.99 -33.26 16.07
C ASN A 316 -0.06 -32.81 14.94
N ILE A 317 0.85 -33.66 14.47
CA ILE A 317 1.72 -33.36 13.33
C ILE A 317 0.88 -33.13 12.06
N GLY A 318 -0.06 -34.03 11.78
CA GLY A 318 -0.96 -33.91 10.64
C GLY A 318 -1.82 -32.65 10.71
N PHE A 319 -2.30 -32.28 11.90
CA PHE A 319 -3.06 -31.05 12.15
C PHE A 319 -2.26 -29.80 11.77
N TRP A 320 -1.01 -29.68 12.23
CA TRP A 320 -0.18 -28.52 11.89
C TRP A 320 0.20 -28.45 10.41
N TRP A 321 0.50 -29.58 9.78
CA TRP A 321 0.71 -29.61 8.33
C TRP A 321 -0.55 -29.20 7.57
N CYS A 322 -1.72 -29.67 8.00
CA CYS A 322 -3.00 -29.27 7.43
C CYS A 322 -3.25 -27.77 7.61
N LEU A 323 -2.98 -27.22 8.81
CA LEU A 323 -3.14 -25.80 9.10
C LEU A 323 -2.20 -24.94 8.24
N ILE A 324 -0.93 -25.32 8.12
CA ILE A 324 0.04 -24.63 7.27
C ILE A 324 -0.33 -24.74 5.79
N ALA A 325 -0.74 -25.92 5.32
CA ALA A 325 -1.17 -26.10 3.94
C ALA A 325 -2.44 -25.30 3.62
N GLY A 326 -3.41 -25.26 4.55
CA GLY A 326 -4.61 -24.44 4.45
C GLY A 326 -4.28 -22.95 4.42
N ALA A 327 -3.42 -22.48 5.32
CA ALA A 327 -2.96 -21.09 5.33
C ALA A 327 -2.20 -20.73 4.03
N ALA A 328 -1.28 -21.58 3.57
CA ALA A 328 -0.56 -21.36 2.32
C ALA A 328 -1.50 -21.36 1.09
N GLY A 329 -2.47 -22.28 1.06
CA GLY A 329 -3.47 -22.35 -0.01
C GLY A 329 -4.36 -21.11 -0.05
N LEU A 330 -4.85 -20.64 1.10
CA LEU A 330 -5.64 -19.41 1.19
C LEU A 330 -4.82 -18.16 0.84
N THR A 331 -3.57 -18.06 1.30
CA THR A 331 -2.66 -16.98 0.91
C THR A 331 -2.39 -17.00 -0.60
N PHE A 332 -2.21 -18.18 -1.20
CA PHE A 332 -2.04 -18.30 -2.65
C PHE A 332 -3.29 -17.85 -3.41
N LEU A 333 -4.49 -18.26 -2.96
CA LEU A 333 -5.75 -17.82 -3.55
C LEU A 333 -5.91 -16.29 -3.45
N ALA A 334 -5.56 -15.70 -2.31
CA ALA A 334 -5.61 -14.25 -2.12
C ALA A 334 -4.71 -13.53 -3.14
N PHE A 335 -3.46 -13.97 -3.29
CA PHE A 335 -2.55 -13.39 -4.29
C PHE A 335 -3.00 -13.64 -5.73
N SER A 336 -3.64 -14.78 -6.01
CA SER A 336 -4.20 -15.08 -7.33
C SER A 336 -5.36 -14.14 -7.68
N GLU A 337 -6.27 -13.92 -6.73
CA GLU A 337 -7.39 -13.00 -6.87
C GLU A 337 -6.90 -11.56 -7.08
N ASP A 338 -5.96 -11.13 -6.25
CA ASP A 338 -5.35 -9.80 -6.32
C ASP A 338 -4.65 -9.56 -7.67
N ARG A 339 -3.97 -10.57 -8.22
CA ARG A 339 -3.32 -10.48 -9.54
C ARG A 339 -4.33 -10.37 -10.69
N SER A 340 -5.51 -10.96 -10.55
CA SER A 340 -6.57 -10.90 -11.56
C SER A 340 -7.47 -9.66 -11.45
N ASN A 341 -7.41 -8.94 -10.33
CA ASN A 341 -8.29 -7.82 -10.05
C ASN A 341 -7.65 -6.50 -10.55
N VAL A 342 -8.18 -6.00 -11.68
CA VAL A 342 -7.72 -4.76 -12.31
C VAL A 342 -7.87 -3.53 -11.40
N ASN A 343 -8.95 -3.45 -10.62
CA ASN A 343 -9.19 -2.34 -9.69
C ASN A 343 -8.21 -2.36 -8.52
N HIS A 344 -7.83 -3.56 -8.05
CA HIS A 344 -6.80 -3.69 -7.03
C HIS A 344 -5.43 -3.27 -7.57
N ALA A 345 -5.07 -3.70 -8.79
CA ALA A 345 -3.83 -3.28 -9.43
C ALA A 345 -3.77 -1.76 -9.65
N ALA A 346 -4.88 -1.15 -10.08
CA ALA A 346 -5.01 0.31 -10.20
C ALA A 346 -4.83 1.01 -8.85
N ALA A 347 -5.49 0.51 -7.79
CA ALA A 347 -5.37 1.08 -6.45
C ALA A 347 -3.95 1.02 -5.87
N VAL A 348 -3.21 -0.07 -6.14
CA VAL A 348 -1.80 -0.19 -5.73
C VAL A 348 -0.94 0.82 -6.49
N LYS A 349 -1.08 0.91 -7.82
CA LYS A 349 -0.34 1.89 -8.64
C LYS A 349 -0.63 3.34 -8.22
N GLU A 350 -1.89 3.66 -7.95
CA GLU A 350 -2.31 4.97 -7.47
C GLU A 350 -1.70 5.29 -6.10
N ALA A 351 -1.69 4.33 -5.17
CA ALA A 351 -1.07 4.52 -3.87
C ALA A 351 0.46 4.66 -3.96
N ASP A 352 1.13 3.91 -4.84
CA ASP A 352 2.57 4.01 -5.09
C ASP A 352 2.91 5.40 -5.67
N TRP A 353 2.17 5.87 -6.67
CA TRP A 353 2.32 7.24 -7.21
C TRP A 353 2.08 8.29 -6.12
N GLN A 354 1.03 8.15 -5.30
CA GLN A 354 0.75 9.08 -4.20
C GLN A 354 1.87 9.07 -3.14
N ALA A 355 2.49 7.92 -2.89
CA ALA A 355 3.63 7.83 -1.97
C ALA A 355 4.84 8.58 -2.52
N GLU A 356 5.19 8.35 -3.78
CA GLU A 356 6.29 9.03 -4.46
C GLU A 356 6.07 10.54 -4.51
N ARG A 357 4.86 10.98 -4.89
CA ARG A 357 4.48 12.38 -4.94
C ARG A 357 4.54 13.04 -3.56
N ALA A 358 4.06 12.38 -2.51
CA ALA A 358 4.15 12.91 -1.14
C ALA A 358 5.62 13.05 -0.68
N ILE A 359 6.49 12.11 -1.05
CA ILE A 359 7.93 12.16 -0.74
C ILE A 359 8.60 13.30 -1.51
N GLU A 360 8.26 13.51 -2.78
CA GLU A 360 8.78 14.61 -3.60
C GLU A 360 8.43 15.98 -2.98
N ILE A 361 7.14 16.22 -2.70
CA ILE A 361 6.68 17.47 -2.07
C ILE A 361 7.37 17.68 -0.71
N ALA A 362 7.51 16.62 0.09
CA ALA A 362 8.18 16.69 1.38
C ALA A 362 9.69 16.97 1.27
N ASN A 363 10.36 16.55 0.20
CA ASN A 363 11.77 16.86 -0.04
C ASN A 363 11.97 18.31 -0.48
N GLU A 364 11.05 18.85 -1.28
CA GLU A 364 11.14 20.22 -1.80
C GLU A 364 10.73 21.29 -0.79
N GLY A 365 9.57 21.09 -0.15
CA GLY A 365 8.92 22.10 0.70
C GLY A 365 8.87 21.75 2.19
N GLY A 366 9.30 20.55 2.57
CA GLY A 366 9.11 20.02 3.92
C GLY A 366 7.66 19.61 4.22
N ILE A 367 7.42 19.16 5.45
CA ILE A 367 6.10 18.71 5.89
C ILE A 367 5.48 19.79 6.78
N PRO A 368 4.27 20.28 6.46
CA PRO A 368 3.66 21.35 7.23
C PRO A 368 3.19 20.86 8.61
N PRO A 369 3.11 21.75 9.63
CA PRO A 369 2.63 21.38 10.98
C PRO A 369 1.20 20.82 11.03
N THR A 370 0.40 21.08 9.98
CA THR A 370 -0.95 20.51 9.81
C THR A 370 -0.93 19.01 9.51
N GLY A 371 0.25 18.43 9.20
CA GLY A 371 0.49 17.01 9.00
C GLY A 371 0.63 16.60 7.54
N ALA A 372 1.21 15.42 7.33
CA ALA A 372 1.58 14.91 6.01
C ALA A 372 0.40 14.68 5.06
N VAL A 373 -0.81 14.47 5.58
CA VAL A 373 -2.03 14.34 4.74
C VAL A 373 -2.26 15.57 3.86
N THR A 374 -1.83 16.75 4.31
CA THR A 374 -2.01 17.99 3.55
C THR A 374 -1.10 18.10 2.33
N LEU A 375 -0.02 17.32 2.24
CA LEU A 375 0.86 17.27 1.08
C LEU A 375 0.05 16.92 -0.17
N LEU A 376 -0.67 15.79 -0.13
CA LEU A 376 -1.50 15.34 -1.25
C LEU A 376 -2.81 16.11 -1.38
N ARG A 377 -3.37 16.63 -0.29
CA ARG A 377 -4.62 17.43 -0.37
C ARG A 377 -4.41 18.77 -1.05
N ASN A 378 -3.25 19.38 -0.89
CA ASN A 378 -2.92 20.67 -1.50
C ASN A 378 -2.17 20.51 -2.83
N ASP A 379 -1.69 19.32 -3.15
CA ASP A 379 -1.01 19.04 -4.41
C ASP A 379 -1.95 19.24 -5.61
N HIS A 380 -1.54 20.13 -6.51
CA HIS A 380 -2.34 20.52 -7.66
C HIS A 380 -2.64 19.33 -8.59
N GLU A 381 -1.66 18.45 -8.82
CA GLU A 381 -1.81 17.30 -9.70
C GLU A 381 -2.75 16.24 -9.09
N ASN A 382 -2.55 15.87 -7.82
CA ASN A 382 -3.44 14.93 -7.14
C ASN A 382 -4.88 15.47 -7.05
N ARG A 383 -5.07 16.78 -6.85
CA ARG A 383 -6.41 17.41 -6.90
C ARG A 383 -7.02 17.32 -8.29
N GLY A 384 -6.26 17.61 -9.35
CA GLY A 384 -6.73 17.52 -10.74
C GLY A 384 -7.21 16.11 -11.09
N ARG A 385 -6.41 15.09 -10.75
CA ARG A 385 -6.76 13.67 -10.94
C ARG A 385 -8.05 13.29 -10.20
N ARG A 386 -8.21 13.73 -8.95
CA ARG A 386 -9.41 13.47 -8.14
C ARG A 386 -10.66 14.18 -8.68
N LEU A 387 -10.52 15.43 -9.11
CA LEU A 387 -11.62 16.21 -9.68
C LEU A 387 -12.10 15.60 -10.99
N PHE A 388 -11.17 15.24 -11.88
CA PHE A 388 -11.49 14.54 -13.12
C PHE A 388 -12.19 13.20 -12.86
N ALA A 389 -11.63 12.37 -11.98
CA ALA A 389 -12.23 11.08 -11.61
C ALA A 389 -13.63 11.22 -11.02
N SER A 390 -13.90 12.27 -10.24
CA SER A 390 -15.19 12.45 -9.56
C SER A 390 -16.26 13.11 -10.43
N HIS A 391 -15.87 13.95 -11.39
CA HIS A 391 -16.79 14.82 -12.10
C HIS A 391 -16.79 14.64 -13.63
N CYS A 392 -15.71 14.14 -14.22
CA CYS A 392 -15.53 14.08 -15.67
C CYS A 392 -15.49 12.64 -16.21
N SER A 393 -14.98 11.70 -15.42
CA SER A 393 -14.73 10.31 -15.83
C SER A 393 -15.99 9.51 -16.19
N SER A 394 -17.18 9.98 -15.79
CA SER A 394 -18.45 9.35 -16.19
C SER A 394 -18.71 9.47 -17.69
N CYS A 395 -18.23 10.54 -18.33
CA CYS A 395 -18.40 10.77 -19.76
C CYS A 395 -17.09 10.67 -20.53
N HIS A 396 -16.03 11.24 -19.98
CA HIS A 396 -14.71 11.33 -20.60
C HIS A 396 -13.80 10.20 -20.12
N ARG A 397 -12.77 9.90 -20.91
CA ARG A 397 -11.64 9.07 -20.49
C ARG A 397 -10.38 9.92 -20.44
N TYR A 398 -9.39 9.43 -19.69
CA TYR A 398 -8.02 9.92 -19.69
C TYR A 398 -7.10 8.72 -19.90
N ASN A 399 -6.56 8.57 -21.11
CA ASN A 399 -5.85 7.36 -21.59
C ASN A 399 -6.70 6.08 -21.41
N GLY A 400 -8.01 6.16 -21.68
CA GLY A 400 -8.95 5.05 -21.50
C GLY A 400 -9.33 4.74 -20.04
N LEU A 401 -8.88 5.55 -19.07
CA LEU A 401 -9.12 5.35 -17.63
C LEU A 401 -9.85 6.56 -17.00
N ASP A 402 -10.09 6.50 -15.69
CA ASP A 402 -10.77 7.54 -14.91
C ASP A 402 -9.86 8.73 -14.50
N GLY A 403 -8.63 8.83 -15.02
CA GLY A 403 -7.62 9.82 -14.62
C GLY A 403 -6.82 9.48 -13.34
N ARG A 404 -7.36 8.61 -12.49
CA ARG A 404 -6.64 8.00 -11.35
C ARG A 404 -6.05 6.64 -11.69
N GLY A 405 -6.33 6.12 -12.87
CA GLY A 405 -5.79 4.87 -13.40
C GLY A 405 -6.72 3.67 -13.21
N TYR A 406 -7.97 3.90 -12.79
CA TYR A 406 -8.98 2.86 -12.68
C TYR A 406 -9.72 2.69 -14.01
N PRO A 407 -10.07 1.45 -14.38
CA PRO A 407 -10.96 1.22 -15.51
C PRO A 407 -12.36 1.77 -15.18
N VAL A 408 -13.03 2.33 -16.17
CA VAL A 408 -14.41 2.81 -16.06
C VAL A 408 -15.32 1.78 -16.70
N GLU A 409 -16.37 1.35 -15.99
CA GLU A 409 -17.30 0.30 -16.46
C GLU A 409 -18.31 0.83 -17.49
N ASP A 410 -18.71 2.10 -17.37
CA ASP A 410 -19.67 2.72 -18.28
C ASP A 410 -19.06 2.92 -19.68
N ASP A 411 -19.91 2.98 -20.70
CA ASP A 411 -19.48 3.32 -22.06
C ASP A 411 -19.03 4.80 -22.13
N GLN A 412 -17.97 5.07 -22.89
CA GLN A 412 -17.51 6.44 -23.14
C GLN A 412 -18.58 7.19 -23.95
N SER A 413 -18.98 8.37 -23.45
CA SER A 413 -20.04 9.17 -24.07
C SER A 413 -19.59 10.59 -24.44
N ALA A 414 -18.31 10.91 -24.26
CA ALA A 414 -17.67 12.15 -24.67
C ALA A 414 -16.18 11.89 -25.03
N PRO A 415 -15.51 12.81 -25.75
CA PRO A 415 -14.14 12.60 -26.23
C PRO A 415 -13.11 12.31 -25.13
N GLU A 416 -12.09 11.53 -25.47
CA GLU A 416 -10.88 11.30 -24.70
C GLU A 416 -10.17 12.66 -24.48
N LEU A 417 -9.74 12.92 -23.24
CA LEU A 417 -9.15 14.20 -22.87
C LEU A 417 -7.63 14.14 -22.65
N ALA A 418 -7.03 12.96 -22.66
CA ALA A 418 -5.59 12.82 -22.69
C ALA A 418 -5.03 13.44 -23.97
N GLY A 419 -4.20 14.46 -23.79
CA GLY A 419 -3.58 15.19 -24.88
C GLY A 419 -4.57 16.07 -25.64
N PHE A 420 -5.71 16.42 -25.04
CA PHE A 420 -6.70 17.31 -25.65
C PHE A 420 -6.03 18.56 -26.24
N ALA A 421 -6.40 18.89 -27.49
CA ALA A 421 -5.87 19.98 -28.29
C ALA A 421 -4.36 19.89 -28.65
N SER A 422 -3.69 18.78 -28.35
CA SER A 422 -2.36 18.53 -28.90
C SER A 422 -2.38 18.30 -30.40
N LEU A 423 -1.23 18.37 -31.07
CA LEU A 423 -1.16 18.16 -32.51
C LEU A 423 -1.68 16.76 -32.89
N GLU A 424 -1.32 15.74 -32.12
CA GLU A 424 -1.79 14.36 -32.35
C GLU A 424 -3.30 14.26 -32.17
N TRP A 425 -3.83 14.79 -31.07
CA TRP A 425 -5.26 14.74 -30.76
C TRP A 425 -6.09 15.51 -31.80
N THR A 426 -5.62 16.69 -32.20
CA THR A 426 -6.31 17.53 -33.19
C THR A 426 -6.23 16.92 -34.60
N THR A 427 -5.12 16.27 -34.95
CA THR A 427 -5.01 15.53 -36.23
C THR A 427 -6.06 14.41 -36.30
N LYS A 428 -6.27 13.68 -35.20
CA LYS A 428 -7.31 12.65 -35.10
C LYS A 428 -8.71 13.27 -35.09
N LEU A 429 -8.91 14.42 -34.43
CA LEU A 429 -10.19 15.15 -34.45
C LEU A 429 -10.66 15.45 -35.89
N LEU A 430 -9.73 15.86 -36.77
CA LEU A 430 -10.04 16.23 -38.15
C LEU A 430 -10.17 15.03 -39.10
N ASN A 431 -10.01 13.80 -38.60
CA ASN A 431 -10.21 12.59 -39.39
C ASN A 431 -11.62 12.02 -39.14
N TYR A 432 -12.39 11.73 -40.19
CA TYR A 432 -13.78 11.25 -40.08
C TYR A 432 -13.93 9.96 -39.26
N ASP A 433 -13.07 8.97 -39.49
CA ASP A 433 -13.15 7.66 -38.84
C ASP A 433 -12.87 7.81 -37.34
N HIS A 434 -11.87 8.62 -36.98
CA HIS A 434 -11.57 8.94 -35.59
C HIS A 434 -12.67 9.80 -34.95
N TYR A 435 -13.14 10.87 -35.61
CA TYR A 435 -14.20 11.75 -35.10
C TYR A 435 -15.47 10.97 -34.71
N THR A 436 -15.88 10.00 -35.53
CA THR A 436 -17.11 9.21 -35.32
C THR A 436 -16.91 7.98 -34.44
N SER A 437 -15.67 7.71 -34.00
CA SER A 437 -15.32 6.66 -33.06
C SER A 437 -15.72 7.00 -31.62
N ASP A 438 -15.84 5.99 -30.77
CA ASP A 438 -16.23 6.16 -29.36
C ASP A 438 -15.16 6.91 -28.54
N GLU A 439 -13.90 6.91 -29.00
CA GLU A 439 -12.80 7.67 -28.40
C GLU A 439 -12.97 9.20 -28.56
N TYR A 440 -13.74 9.65 -29.56
CA TYR A 440 -14.03 11.07 -29.82
C TYR A 440 -15.54 11.36 -29.68
N PHE A 441 -16.22 11.68 -30.76
CA PHE A 441 -17.61 12.14 -30.75
C PHE A 441 -18.62 11.04 -31.07
N GLY A 442 -18.20 9.77 -31.19
CA GLY A 442 -19.05 8.63 -31.50
C GLY A 442 -20.18 8.38 -30.50
N GLY A 443 -19.94 8.58 -29.21
CA GLY A 443 -20.94 8.46 -28.14
C GLY A 443 -21.88 9.68 -28.01
N THR A 444 -21.66 10.73 -28.81
CA THR A 444 -22.38 12.00 -28.72
C THR A 444 -23.40 12.18 -29.83
N ALA A 445 -24.28 13.17 -29.70
CA ALA A 445 -25.16 13.62 -30.78
C ALA A 445 -24.39 14.11 -32.02
N PHE A 446 -23.10 14.46 -31.87
CA PHE A 446 -22.26 15.01 -32.94
C PHE A 446 -21.77 13.97 -33.95
N LYS A 447 -21.83 12.66 -33.64
CA LYS A 447 -21.51 11.58 -34.60
C LYS A 447 -22.27 11.72 -35.93
N ASN A 448 -23.52 12.16 -35.85
CA ASN A 448 -24.40 12.38 -37.00
C ASN A 448 -24.61 13.87 -37.33
N GLY A 449 -23.79 14.74 -36.73
CA GLY A 449 -23.88 16.19 -36.87
C GLY A 449 -23.35 16.70 -38.21
N THR A 450 -23.43 18.03 -38.37
CA THR A 450 -22.93 18.74 -39.57
C THR A 450 -21.44 18.47 -39.79
N MET A 451 -20.61 18.55 -38.75
CA MET A 451 -19.16 18.36 -38.86
C MET A 451 -18.80 16.98 -39.43
N ALA A 452 -19.35 15.90 -38.86
CA ALA A 452 -19.11 14.56 -39.37
C ALA A 452 -19.63 14.37 -40.81
N ARG A 453 -20.90 14.70 -41.07
CA ARG A 453 -21.57 14.30 -42.33
C ARG A 453 -21.33 15.23 -43.51
N LYS A 454 -21.15 16.53 -43.26
CA LYS A 454 -21.10 17.55 -44.31
C LYS A 454 -19.70 18.12 -44.51
N VAL A 455 -18.81 17.98 -43.53
CA VAL A 455 -17.43 18.47 -43.60
C VAL A 455 -16.48 17.29 -43.74
N LEU A 456 -16.20 16.55 -42.66
CA LEU A 456 -15.15 15.52 -42.65
C LEU A 456 -15.39 14.37 -43.65
N ASN A 457 -16.62 13.88 -43.78
CA ASN A 457 -16.94 12.81 -44.73
C ASN A 457 -16.99 13.27 -46.20
N LYS A 458 -16.93 14.59 -46.45
CA LYS A 458 -17.08 15.17 -47.78
C LYS A 458 -15.81 15.79 -48.33
N PHE A 459 -14.79 16.00 -47.49
CA PHE A 459 -13.50 16.48 -47.97
C PHE A 459 -12.95 15.56 -49.05
N ASP A 460 -12.52 16.18 -50.15
CA ASP A 460 -11.79 15.48 -51.19
C ASP A 460 -10.32 15.24 -50.78
N GLU A 461 -9.52 14.64 -51.67
CA GLU A 461 -8.14 14.31 -51.33
C GLU A 461 -7.24 15.55 -51.23
N GLU A 462 -7.54 16.63 -51.95
CA GLU A 462 -6.77 17.88 -51.89
C GLU A 462 -7.05 18.60 -50.56
N GLU A 463 -8.32 18.67 -50.14
CA GLU A 463 -8.71 19.24 -48.83
C GLU A 463 -8.13 18.42 -47.66
N LYS A 464 -8.06 17.08 -47.79
CA LYS A 464 -7.46 16.21 -46.77
C LYS A 464 -5.96 16.45 -46.58
N GLU A 465 -5.24 16.82 -47.65
CA GLU A 465 -3.80 17.13 -47.57
C GLU A 465 -3.53 18.38 -46.72
N LEU A 466 -4.51 19.29 -46.58
CA LEU A 466 -4.41 20.52 -45.78
C LEU A 466 -4.77 20.31 -44.29
N LEU A 467 -5.40 19.20 -43.91
CA LEU A 467 -5.83 18.96 -42.53
C LEU A 467 -4.68 18.94 -41.49
N PRO A 468 -3.48 18.40 -41.77
CA PRO A 468 -2.36 18.48 -40.84
C PRO A 468 -1.94 19.93 -40.54
N ASP A 469 -2.00 20.82 -41.53
CA ASP A 469 -1.69 22.25 -41.36
C ASP A 469 -2.74 22.94 -40.48
N ILE A 470 -4.03 22.62 -40.66
CA ILE A 470 -5.09 23.10 -39.76
C ILE A 470 -4.97 22.52 -38.34
N ALA A 471 -4.63 21.24 -38.20
CA ALA A 471 -4.41 20.64 -36.90
C ALA A 471 -3.26 21.33 -36.15
N MET A 472 -2.21 21.73 -36.88
CA MET A 472 -1.08 22.47 -36.34
C MET A 472 -1.48 23.87 -35.89
N LEU A 473 -2.28 24.60 -36.69
CA LEU A 473 -2.84 25.90 -36.29
C LEU A 473 -3.68 25.79 -35.02
N LEU A 474 -4.65 24.87 -34.98
CA LEU A 474 -5.54 24.71 -33.84
C LEU A 474 -4.79 24.25 -32.58
N SER A 475 -3.75 23.44 -32.73
CA SER A 475 -2.90 23.03 -31.60
C SER A 475 -2.04 24.19 -31.08
N ASP A 476 -1.58 25.10 -31.95
CA ASP A 476 -0.87 26.32 -31.55
C ASP A 476 -1.77 27.24 -30.71
N LEU A 477 -3.04 27.42 -31.11
CA LEU A 477 -4.04 28.21 -30.34
C LEU A 477 -4.26 27.69 -28.92
N ALA A 478 -3.98 26.40 -28.69
CA ALA A 478 -4.17 25.78 -27.39
C ALA A 478 -3.10 26.19 -26.36
N GLU A 479 -1.96 26.74 -26.81
CA GLU A 479 -0.87 27.21 -25.95
C GLU A 479 -0.50 26.18 -24.87
N LEU A 480 -0.39 24.90 -25.27
CA LEU A 480 -0.13 23.81 -24.33
C LEU A 480 1.27 23.97 -23.72
N PRO A 481 1.43 23.80 -22.39
CA PRO A 481 2.68 24.10 -21.68
C PRO A 481 3.86 23.21 -22.08
N TYR A 482 3.62 22.14 -22.85
CA TYR A 482 4.61 21.18 -23.30
C TYR A 482 4.81 21.16 -24.83
N GLN A 483 4.18 22.08 -25.58
CA GLN A 483 4.38 22.25 -27.02
C GLN A 483 5.01 23.60 -27.33
N GLU A 484 5.96 23.60 -28.27
CA GLU A 484 6.59 24.83 -28.75
C GLU A 484 5.60 25.61 -29.65
N PRO A 485 5.50 26.93 -29.48
CA PRO A 485 4.65 27.76 -30.33
C PRO A 485 5.21 27.86 -31.75
N LEU A 486 4.33 28.07 -32.72
CA LEU A 486 4.70 28.35 -34.09
C LEU A 486 5.33 29.74 -34.22
N SER A 487 6.19 29.91 -35.22
CA SER A 487 6.63 31.24 -35.64
C SER A 487 5.46 32.03 -36.23
N GLU A 488 5.41 33.34 -35.99
CA GLU A 488 4.37 34.24 -36.53
C GLU A 488 4.16 34.06 -38.05
N ASP A 489 5.24 34.02 -38.84
CA ASP A 489 5.17 33.82 -40.30
C ASP A 489 4.45 32.51 -40.68
N LYS A 490 4.67 31.44 -39.91
CA LYS A 490 4.03 30.15 -40.15
C LYS A 490 2.56 30.22 -39.73
N LYS A 491 2.25 30.87 -38.60
CA LYS A 491 0.87 31.05 -38.13
C LYS A 491 0.03 31.84 -39.13
N GLU A 492 0.56 32.94 -39.66
CA GLU A 492 -0.08 33.75 -40.71
C GLU A 492 -0.38 32.89 -41.95
N SER A 493 0.62 32.12 -42.42
CA SER A 493 0.41 31.23 -43.57
C SER A 493 -0.64 30.14 -43.35
N LEU A 494 -0.83 29.67 -42.11
CA LEU A 494 -1.85 28.67 -41.78
C LEU A 494 -3.24 29.29 -41.64
N LEU A 495 -3.32 30.53 -41.16
CA LEU A 495 -4.56 31.29 -41.12
C LEU A 495 -5.07 31.56 -42.54
N ASP A 496 -4.19 31.90 -43.49
CA ASP A 496 -4.56 32.05 -44.91
C ASP A 496 -5.24 30.76 -45.43
N ILE A 497 -4.68 29.59 -45.15
CA ILE A 497 -5.28 28.28 -45.52
C ILE A 497 -6.65 28.09 -44.83
N PHE A 498 -6.79 28.51 -43.57
CA PHE A 498 -8.03 28.39 -42.81
C PHE A 498 -9.14 29.33 -43.33
N TYR A 499 -8.79 30.50 -43.83
CA TYR A 499 -9.76 31.47 -44.38
C TYR A 499 -10.08 31.21 -45.85
N ASP A 500 -9.09 30.91 -46.68
CA ASP A 500 -9.21 30.95 -48.13
C ASP A 500 -9.39 29.55 -48.77
N ASP A 501 -8.73 28.53 -48.22
CA ASP A 501 -8.66 27.19 -48.86
C ASP A 501 -9.62 26.17 -48.24
N LEU A 502 -9.97 26.34 -46.97
CA LEU A 502 -10.94 25.49 -46.26
C LEU A 502 -12.10 26.34 -45.76
N ALA A 503 -13.34 26.00 -46.17
CA ALA A 503 -14.56 26.71 -45.77
C ALA A 503 -14.96 26.50 -44.28
N CYS A 504 -13.99 26.31 -43.39
CA CYS A 504 -14.19 26.16 -41.95
C CYS A 504 -14.80 27.43 -41.33
N ILE A 505 -14.43 28.60 -41.86
CA ILE A 505 -14.89 29.93 -41.41
C ILE A 505 -16.39 30.18 -41.65
N ASP A 506 -17.00 29.45 -42.59
CA ASP A 506 -18.45 29.54 -42.84
C ASP A 506 -19.26 29.13 -41.60
N CYS A 507 -18.64 28.36 -40.70
CA CYS A 507 -19.28 27.87 -39.48
C CYS A 507 -18.56 28.32 -38.20
N HIS A 508 -17.22 28.37 -38.21
CA HIS A 508 -16.40 28.65 -37.04
C HIS A 508 -15.81 30.06 -37.10
N ASP A 509 -15.91 30.79 -36.00
CA ASP A 509 -15.19 32.06 -35.82
C ASP A 509 -13.78 31.78 -35.27
N ILE A 510 -12.82 32.60 -35.68
CA ILE A 510 -11.46 32.66 -35.16
C ILE A 510 -11.10 34.15 -35.18
N ASP A 511 -11.01 34.74 -33.98
CA ASP A 511 -10.86 36.18 -33.62
C ASP A 511 -12.09 36.87 -33.01
N SER A 512 -13.20 36.16 -32.79
CA SER A 512 -14.39 36.67 -32.08
C SER A 512 -15.08 37.86 -32.77
N GLU A 513 -14.94 37.98 -34.10
CA GLU A 513 -15.48 39.09 -34.90
C GLU A 513 -16.77 38.71 -35.68
N GLY A 514 -17.22 37.45 -35.62
CA GLY A 514 -18.30 36.91 -36.45
C GLY A 514 -19.52 36.34 -35.70
N GLU A 515 -20.60 36.08 -36.46
CA GLU A 515 -21.79 35.32 -36.01
C GLU A 515 -21.76 33.90 -36.62
N GLY A 516 -20.81 33.08 -36.17
CA GLY A 516 -20.69 31.67 -36.59
C GLY A 516 -21.84 30.80 -36.08
N SER A 517 -22.14 29.69 -36.76
CA SER A 517 -23.18 28.73 -36.35
C SER A 517 -22.65 27.53 -35.54
N ALA A 518 -21.34 27.49 -35.32
CA ALA A 518 -20.57 26.48 -34.59
C ALA A 518 -19.67 27.15 -33.52
N PRO A 519 -19.03 26.37 -32.62
CA PRO A 519 -18.19 26.93 -31.57
C PRO A 519 -17.08 27.84 -32.11
N ASP A 520 -16.89 28.98 -31.46
CA ASP A 520 -15.77 29.90 -31.68
C ASP A 520 -14.45 29.22 -31.27
N LEU A 521 -13.52 29.18 -32.21
CA LEU A 521 -12.22 28.54 -32.10
C LEU A 521 -11.13 29.52 -31.64
N THR A 522 -11.46 30.78 -31.34
CA THR A 522 -10.52 31.76 -30.79
C THR A 522 -9.88 31.23 -29.50
N GLY A 523 -8.59 30.89 -29.58
CA GLY A 523 -7.86 30.27 -28.48
C GLY A 523 -8.36 28.86 -28.14
N TYR A 524 -8.85 28.08 -29.11
CA TYR A 524 -9.32 26.71 -28.93
C TYR A 524 -8.32 25.87 -28.12
N GLY A 525 -8.76 25.22 -27.04
CA GLY A 525 -7.90 24.42 -26.17
C GLY A 525 -6.99 25.21 -25.21
N SER A 526 -6.97 26.54 -25.28
CA SER A 526 -6.24 27.38 -24.33
C SER A 526 -6.82 27.28 -22.92
N ARG A 527 -6.05 27.69 -21.92
CA ARG A 527 -6.48 27.69 -20.50
C ARG A 527 -7.82 28.39 -20.35
N LYS A 528 -7.90 29.60 -20.93
CA LYS A 528 -9.08 30.45 -20.85
C LYS A 528 -10.27 29.82 -21.56
N TRP A 529 -10.07 29.29 -22.77
CA TRP A 529 -11.13 28.66 -23.54
C TRP A 529 -11.73 27.47 -22.80
N MET A 530 -10.89 26.61 -22.22
CA MET A 530 -11.36 25.44 -21.47
C MET A 530 -12.08 25.82 -20.16
N ILE A 531 -11.58 26.84 -19.43
CA ILE A 531 -12.26 27.36 -18.23
C ILE A 531 -13.63 27.91 -18.62
N ASP A 532 -13.70 28.80 -19.61
CA ASP A 532 -14.95 29.41 -20.07
C ASP A 532 -15.94 28.33 -20.54
N PHE A 533 -15.44 27.27 -21.21
CA PHE A 533 -16.24 26.12 -21.67
C PHE A 533 -16.82 25.31 -20.52
N ILE A 534 -16.02 24.94 -19.52
CA ILE A 534 -16.48 24.15 -18.36
C ILE A 534 -17.43 24.99 -17.48
N VAL A 535 -17.21 26.30 -17.41
CA VAL A 535 -18.10 27.23 -16.69
C VAL A 535 -19.50 27.22 -17.32
N ASN A 536 -19.59 27.36 -18.65
CA ASN A 536 -20.87 27.37 -19.34
C ASN A 536 -20.75 26.91 -20.82
N PRO A 537 -20.91 25.61 -21.11
CA PRO A 537 -20.85 25.08 -22.49
C PRO A 537 -22.07 25.50 -23.34
N GLU A 538 -23.13 26.00 -22.70
CA GLU A 538 -24.35 26.52 -23.34
C GLU A 538 -24.23 28.01 -23.70
N HIS A 539 -23.08 28.64 -23.48
CA HIS A 539 -22.82 29.99 -23.98
C HIS A 539 -22.82 29.99 -25.52
N GLU A 540 -23.25 31.08 -26.15
CA GLU A 540 -23.36 31.20 -27.62
C GLU A 540 -22.02 31.00 -28.33
N ARG A 541 -20.93 31.40 -27.66
CA ARG A 541 -19.54 31.14 -28.07
C ARG A 541 -19.21 29.66 -28.29
N PHE A 542 -19.90 28.74 -27.60
CA PHE A 542 -19.63 27.30 -27.64
C PHE A 542 -20.74 26.56 -28.39
N TYR A 543 -21.50 25.72 -27.69
CA TYR A 543 -22.56 24.92 -28.32
C TYR A 543 -23.94 25.56 -28.20
N GLY A 544 -24.13 26.58 -27.35
CA GLY A 544 -25.45 27.19 -27.17
C GLY A 544 -26.53 26.15 -26.87
N LYS A 545 -27.64 26.22 -27.63
CA LYS A 545 -28.74 25.23 -27.57
C LYS A 545 -28.40 23.85 -28.16
N LYS A 546 -27.26 23.71 -28.82
CA LYS A 546 -26.76 22.45 -29.40
C LYS A 546 -25.86 21.68 -28.42
N ASN A 547 -25.69 22.15 -27.19
CA ASN A 547 -25.02 21.38 -26.14
C ASN A 547 -25.76 20.05 -25.96
N ASP A 548 -25.07 18.94 -26.17
CA ASP A 548 -25.67 17.61 -26.08
C ASP A 548 -26.05 17.31 -24.61
N ARG A 549 -25.03 17.27 -23.75
CA ARG A 549 -25.19 16.86 -22.35
C ARG A 549 -24.10 17.36 -21.40
N MET A 550 -23.19 18.25 -21.86
CA MET A 550 -22.09 18.73 -21.02
C MET A 550 -22.67 19.64 -19.91
N PRO A 551 -22.48 19.33 -18.63
CA PRO A 551 -22.97 20.18 -17.54
C PRO A 551 -22.26 21.54 -17.51
N ALA A 552 -22.98 22.58 -17.11
CA ALA A 552 -22.38 23.89 -16.84
C ALA A 552 -21.85 23.94 -15.39
N TYR A 553 -20.62 23.48 -15.16
CA TYR A 553 -20.10 23.28 -13.80
C TYR A 553 -19.96 24.58 -13.01
N GLY A 554 -19.53 25.66 -13.66
CA GLY A 554 -19.40 26.96 -13.01
C GLY A 554 -20.74 27.67 -12.80
N ARG A 555 -21.58 27.72 -13.84
CA ARG A 555 -22.91 28.36 -13.77
C ARG A 555 -23.83 27.68 -12.75
N ASP A 556 -23.82 26.35 -12.71
CA ASP A 556 -24.67 25.56 -11.82
C ASP A 556 -24.02 25.31 -10.44
N GLU A 557 -22.90 25.98 -10.14
CA GLU A 557 -22.15 25.88 -8.87
C GLU A 557 -21.76 24.44 -8.47
N LYS A 558 -21.52 23.57 -9.46
CA LYS A 558 -21.10 22.18 -9.22
C LYS A 558 -19.62 22.08 -8.87
N LEU A 559 -18.81 23.02 -9.36
CA LEU A 559 -17.41 23.19 -9.02
C LEU A 559 -17.13 24.68 -8.79
N SER A 560 -16.25 24.97 -7.84
CA SER A 560 -15.69 26.30 -7.67
C SER A 560 -14.76 26.66 -8.85
N MET A 561 -14.53 27.96 -9.06
CA MET A 561 -13.58 28.41 -10.09
C MET A 561 -12.18 27.84 -9.89
N GLU A 562 -11.73 27.71 -8.63
CA GLU A 562 -10.44 27.10 -8.31
C GLU A 562 -10.38 25.63 -8.76
N GLU A 563 -11.44 24.85 -8.52
CA GLU A 563 -11.49 23.45 -8.95
C GLU A 563 -11.54 23.32 -10.47
N ILE A 564 -12.26 24.21 -11.16
CA ILE A 564 -12.29 24.27 -12.63
C ILE A 564 -10.89 24.57 -13.17
N GLU A 565 -10.20 25.55 -12.60
CA GLU A 565 -8.84 25.88 -12.98
C GLU A 565 -7.88 24.70 -12.80
N ILE A 566 -7.96 24.01 -11.65
CA ILE A 566 -7.11 22.86 -11.35
C ILE A 566 -7.33 21.70 -12.33
N VAL A 567 -8.58 21.35 -12.64
CA VAL A 567 -8.86 20.25 -13.57
C VAL A 567 -8.45 20.63 -14.99
N VAL A 568 -8.62 21.88 -15.41
CA VAL A 568 -8.16 22.37 -16.73
C VAL A 568 -6.64 22.30 -16.83
N ASP A 569 -5.94 22.82 -15.83
CA ASP A 569 -4.47 22.83 -15.81
C ASP A 569 -3.92 21.39 -15.77
N TRP A 570 -4.61 20.46 -15.11
CA TRP A 570 -4.26 19.04 -15.14
C TRP A 570 -4.53 18.39 -16.51
N ILE A 571 -5.69 18.62 -17.14
CA ILE A 571 -5.97 18.08 -18.50
C ILE A 571 -4.96 18.61 -19.52
N ARG A 572 -4.57 19.88 -19.40
CA ARG A 572 -3.57 20.54 -20.26
C ARG A 572 -2.12 20.16 -19.92
N SER A 573 -1.89 19.38 -18.87
CA SER A 573 -0.55 18.86 -18.58
C SER A 573 -0.17 17.77 -19.58
N LYS A 574 1.13 17.46 -19.68
CA LYS A 574 1.59 16.41 -20.58
C LYS A 574 0.96 15.08 -20.12
N PRO A 575 0.26 14.34 -21.01
CA PRO A 575 -0.35 13.08 -20.64
C PRO A 575 0.71 12.11 -20.10
N ALA A 576 0.41 11.48 -18.96
CA ALA A 576 1.22 10.40 -18.43
C ALA A 576 1.20 9.21 -19.41
N GLU A 577 2.34 8.52 -19.56
CA GLU A 577 2.47 7.32 -20.41
C GLU A 577 1.71 6.09 -19.88
#